data_AF-A0A3D2JUZ1-F1
#
_entry.id   AF-A0A3D2JUZ1-F1
#
_cell.length_a   1.000
_cell.length_b   1.000
_cell.length_c   1.000
_cell.angle_alpha   90.00
_cell.angle_beta   90.00
_cell.angle_gamma   90.00
#
_symmetry.space_group_name_H-M   'P 1'
#
loop_
_entity.id
_entity.type
_entity.pdbx_description
1 polymer ?
#
loop_
_entity_poly.entity_id
_entity_poly.type
_entity_poly.pdbx_seq_one_letter_code
_entity_poly.pdbx_strand_id
1 'polypeptide(L)'
;RQFTARGYAVVMQDCRGRGDSDGEWEPYVCELYDGYDTHEWIGQQEWCDGNLGTFGLSYPGFTQTLPATLRSKYLKAVAPIASQQDNYGHHRVNGVIHHNVAFAFLNMLGRSMQYESLKHFDQDSFFFVLPLDTAMEEVSSTHPYYAGVVAHEQYDEWWSRYSLRDKYDQPEVPSYFITGWFDSLSNENFKLFNGWSKNVRTENARKKTKLLVGPWSHQIAPWGRVPMGENGEYADRTFGKQSLSDVIEMHTRWYDHHLKGIDTGINDDPPIQLFVMGSNEWRFEHEWPLARTEWTKYYMRSSGDAAGQGGSLTLDAPSSTESVDEFTYDPENPVQSLGSQYQTYDWCGPRDRSALQSRDDVLVFTTDPLKEDIEVTGPIRARIWASSDAVDTDFTAALTDLEPDGKAIALCEGILRARFRNGTDNPEMMTPGEIYEFEIDMWNTSNVFKAGHCIRVEISSSNFPRYNRNLNTGNPIASDTEIRIANQKLFHDPDHQSHVMLPVIPR
;
A
#
# COMPACT_ATOMS: atom_id res chain seq x y z
N ARG A 1 -21.89 -16.54 -10.62
CA ARG A 1 -22.85 -17.69 -10.48
C ARG A 1 -23.63 -17.67 -9.16
N GLN A 2 -23.03 -17.36 -8.02
CA GLN A 2 -23.80 -17.29 -6.76
C GLN A 2 -24.73 -16.06 -6.71
N PHE A 3 -24.31 -14.89 -7.19
CA PHE A 3 -25.22 -13.73 -7.37
C PHE A 3 -26.43 -14.04 -8.26
N THR A 4 -26.23 -14.73 -9.38
CA THR A 4 -27.34 -15.11 -10.28
C THR A 4 -28.33 -16.06 -9.62
N ALA A 5 -27.86 -16.97 -8.75
CA ALA A 5 -28.74 -17.84 -7.95
C ALA A 5 -29.55 -17.06 -6.90
N ARG A 6 -29.09 -15.85 -6.54
CA ARG A 6 -29.77 -14.92 -5.62
C ARG A 6 -30.58 -13.84 -6.36
N GLY A 7 -30.85 -14.03 -7.66
CA GLY A 7 -31.73 -13.16 -8.44
C GLY A 7 -31.09 -11.89 -9.01
N TYR A 8 -29.76 -11.80 -9.05
CA TYR A 8 -29.06 -10.71 -9.74
C TYR A 8 -28.80 -11.05 -11.21
N ALA A 9 -28.95 -10.08 -12.10
CA ALA A 9 -28.22 -10.08 -13.36
C ALA A 9 -26.75 -9.67 -13.09
N VAL A 10 -25.80 -10.34 -13.73
CA VAL A 10 -24.37 -10.02 -13.62
C VAL A 10 -23.83 -9.76 -15.02
N VAL A 11 -23.29 -8.56 -15.22
CA VAL A 11 -22.60 -8.16 -16.45
C VAL A 11 -21.11 -8.12 -16.17
N MET A 12 -20.32 -8.79 -17.02
CA MET A 12 -18.86 -8.67 -17.03
C MET A 12 -18.48 -8.01 -18.35
N GLN A 13 -17.66 -6.98 -18.28
CA GLN A 13 -17.26 -6.18 -19.43
C GLN A 13 -15.75 -6.31 -19.63
N ASP A 14 -15.34 -6.63 -20.87
CA ASP A 14 -13.97 -6.42 -21.30
C ASP A 14 -13.72 -4.92 -21.48
N CYS A 15 -12.67 -4.40 -20.86
CA CYS A 15 -12.25 -3.01 -21.06
C CYS A 15 -11.95 -2.76 -22.55
N ARG A 16 -12.06 -1.50 -22.99
CA ARG A 16 -11.71 -1.09 -24.37
C ARG A 16 -10.35 -1.63 -24.79
N GLY A 17 -10.28 -2.22 -25.99
CA GLY A 17 -9.06 -2.84 -26.52
C GLY A 17 -8.62 -4.14 -25.84
N ARG A 18 -9.40 -4.68 -24.89
CA ARG A 18 -9.16 -5.95 -24.19
C ARG A 18 -10.23 -6.97 -24.55
N GLY A 19 -9.92 -8.25 -24.33
CA GLY A 19 -10.79 -9.38 -24.63
C GLY A 19 -11.43 -9.26 -26.00
N ASP A 20 -12.75 -9.23 -26.06
CA ASP A 20 -13.52 -9.08 -27.31
C ASP A 20 -13.95 -7.63 -27.60
N SER A 21 -13.57 -6.64 -26.77
CA SER A 21 -13.93 -5.23 -26.95
C SER A 21 -13.07 -4.50 -27.99
N ASP A 22 -13.70 -3.78 -28.92
CA ASP A 22 -13.01 -2.93 -29.91
C ASP A 22 -12.20 -1.78 -29.26
N GLY A 23 -11.46 -1.05 -30.10
CA GLY A 23 -10.67 0.12 -29.71
C GLY A 23 -9.25 -0.20 -29.25
N GLU A 24 -8.54 0.82 -28.78
CA GLU A 24 -7.19 0.72 -28.23
C GLU A 24 -7.25 0.82 -26.70
N TRP A 25 -6.46 0.00 -26.03
CA TRP A 25 -6.39 0.01 -24.57
C TRP A 25 -5.37 1.03 -24.09
N GLU A 26 -5.87 2.09 -23.46
CA GLU A 26 -5.07 3.05 -22.70
C GLU A 26 -5.51 2.95 -21.23
N PRO A 27 -4.74 2.27 -20.37
CA PRO A 27 -5.21 1.95 -19.03
C PRO A 27 -5.48 3.21 -18.20
N TYR A 28 -6.55 3.15 -17.41
CA TYR A 28 -7.06 4.20 -16.51
C TYR A 28 -7.66 5.45 -17.17
N VAL A 29 -7.56 5.57 -18.50
CA VAL A 29 -8.01 6.75 -19.25
C VAL A 29 -9.47 6.60 -19.67
N CYS A 30 -9.79 5.49 -20.33
CA CYS A 30 -11.11 5.29 -20.92
C CYS A 30 -12.17 4.90 -19.87
N GLU A 31 -11.74 4.36 -18.72
CA GLU A 31 -12.60 3.75 -17.70
C GLU A 31 -13.66 4.71 -17.18
N LEU A 32 -13.35 6.01 -17.04
CA LEU A 32 -14.29 7.02 -16.56
C LEU A 32 -15.58 7.04 -17.40
N TYR A 33 -15.45 7.23 -18.72
CA TYR A 33 -16.59 7.36 -19.61
C TYR A 33 -17.16 6.00 -20.01
N ASP A 34 -16.32 5.00 -20.29
CA ASP A 34 -16.78 3.67 -20.67
C ASP A 34 -17.58 3.02 -19.53
N GLY A 35 -17.14 3.19 -18.28
CA GLY A 35 -17.89 2.71 -17.11
C GLY A 35 -19.24 3.41 -16.94
N TYR A 36 -19.29 4.72 -17.14
CA TYR A 36 -20.55 5.48 -17.06
C TYR A 36 -21.54 5.11 -18.18
N ASP A 37 -21.08 5.03 -19.43
CA ASP A 37 -21.91 4.64 -20.55
C ASP A 37 -22.45 3.20 -20.38
N THR A 38 -21.64 2.33 -19.78
CA THR A 38 -22.06 0.97 -19.42
C THR A 38 -23.14 0.97 -18.34
N HIS A 39 -23.01 1.81 -17.30
CA HIS A 39 -24.06 1.96 -16.28
C HIS A 39 -25.38 2.45 -16.91
N GLU A 40 -25.32 3.43 -17.81
CA GLU A 40 -26.49 3.97 -18.49
C GLU A 40 -27.12 2.94 -19.45
N TRP A 41 -26.30 2.18 -20.18
CA TRP A 41 -26.79 1.12 -21.06
C TRP A 41 -27.49 0.01 -20.26
N ILE A 42 -26.86 -0.49 -19.19
CA ILE A 42 -27.45 -1.55 -18.35
C ILE A 42 -28.78 -1.08 -17.76
N GLY A 43 -28.83 0.14 -17.23
CA GLY A 43 -30.03 0.69 -16.61
C GLY A 43 -31.22 0.86 -17.55
N GLN A 44 -31.02 0.83 -18.87
CA GLN A 44 -32.06 0.93 -19.89
C GLN A 44 -32.57 -0.43 -20.40
N GLN A 45 -31.94 -1.54 -19.99
CA GLN A 45 -32.34 -2.86 -20.45
C GLN A 45 -33.63 -3.33 -19.77
N GLU A 46 -34.48 -4.06 -20.49
CA GLU A 46 -35.77 -4.55 -19.97
C GLU A 46 -35.63 -5.47 -18.74
N TRP A 47 -34.47 -6.09 -18.57
CA TRP A 47 -34.16 -6.96 -17.44
C TRP A 47 -33.54 -6.23 -16.24
N CYS A 48 -33.25 -4.93 -16.35
CA CYS A 48 -32.76 -4.12 -15.24
C CYS A 48 -33.93 -3.41 -14.54
N ASP A 49 -34.01 -3.54 -13.22
CA ASP A 49 -35.03 -2.88 -12.40
C ASP A 49 -34.67 -1.41 -12.04
N GLY A 50 -33.61 -0.88 -12.64
CA GLY A 50 -33.07 0.45 -12.40
C GLY A 50 -32.07 0.55 -11.25
N ASN A 51 -31.70 -0.56 -10.61
CA ASN A 51 -30.69 -0.60 -9.55
C ASN A 51 -29.43 -1.35 -10.00
N LEU A 52 -28.31 -0.65 -9.98
CA LEU A 52 -27.00 -1.18 -10.37
C LEU A 52 -26.00 -1.02 -9.22
N GLY A 53 -25.16 -2.03 -9.05
CA GLY A 53 -23.98 -1.99 -8.19
C GLY A 53 -22.81 -2.67 -8.88
N THR A 54 -21.59 -2.28 -8.50
CA THR A 54 -20.36 -2.76 -9.14
C THR A 54 -19.42 -3.35 -8.11
N PHE A 55 -18.71 -4.42 -8.43
CA PHE A 55 -17.70 -5.01 -7.55
C PHE A 55 -16.52 -5.54 -8.38
N GLY A 56 -15.36 -5.71 -7.74
CA GLY A 56 -14.14 -6.07 -8.45
C GLY A 56 -12.87 -5.80 -7.64
N LEU A 57 -11.83 -6.56 -7.94
CA LEU A 57 -10.51 -6.51 -7.33
C LEU A 57 -9.53 -5.73 -8.21
N SER A 58 -8.70 -4.89 -7.59
CA SER A 58 -7.56 -4.22 -8.23
C SER A 58 -8.01 -3.30 -9.35
N TYR A 59 -7.66 -3.57 -10.61
CA TYR A 59 -8.09 -2.78 -11.76
C TYR A 59 -9.64 -2.69 -11.88
N PRO A 60 -10.39 -3.81 -11.82
CA PRO A 60 -11.84 -3.79 -11.60
C PRO A 60 -12.34 -3.06 -10.34
N GLY A 61 -11.48 -2.80 -9.35
CA GLY A 61 -11.79 -1.92 -8.22
C GLY A 61 -11.78 -0.46 -8.64
N PHE A 62 -10.72 -0.02 -9.33
CA PHE A 62 -10.57 1.33 -9.86
C PHE A 62 -11.66 1.71 -10.86
N THR A 63 -12.07 0.78 -11.72
CA THR A 63 -13.13 1.01 -12.71
C THR A 63 -14.51 1.29 -12.09
N GLN A 64 -14.65 1.20 -10.76
CA GLN A 64 -15.89 1.54 -10.06
C GLN A 64 -15.89 2.96 -9.52
N THR A 65 -14.75 3.40 -8.97
CA THR A 65 -14.66 4.63 -8.18
C THR A 65 -14.65 5.86 -9.06
N LEU A 66 -13.91 5.84 -10.17
CA LEU A 66 -13.81 6.97 -11.08
C LEU A 66 -15.13 7.22 -11.85
N PRO A 67 -15.80 6.22 -12.44
CA PRO A 67 -17.10 6.43 -13.12
C PRO A 67 -18.22 6.89 -12.19
N ALA A 68 -18.16 6.57 -10.90
CA ALA A 68 -19.14 7.03 -9.91
C ALA A 68 -19.22 8.57 -9.82
N THR A 69 -18.16 9.29 -10.22
CA THR A 69 -18.13 10.75 -10.28
C THR A 69 -19.09 11.34 -11.32
N LEU A 70 -19.44 10.58 -12.36
CA LEU A 70 -20.40 10.99 -13.39
C LEU A 70 -21.86 10.76 -12.99
N ARG A 71 -22.10 10.12 -11.84
CA ARG A 71 -23.42 10.03 -11.18
C ARG A 71 -24.53 9.44 -12.08
N SER A 72 -24.27 8.27 -12.65
CA SER A 72 -25.35 7.50 -13.29
C SER A 72 -26.50 7.33 -12.30
N LYS A 73 -27.72 7.64 -12.72
CA LYS A 73 -28.92 7.51 -11.88
C LYS A 73 -29.22 6.06 -11.50
N TYR A 74 -28.65 5.10 -12.22
CA TYR A 74 -28.84 3.66 -11.99
C TYR A 74 -27.89 3.11 -10.93
N LEU A 75 -26.70 3.70 -10.75
CA LEU A 75 -25.72 3.28 -9.76
C LEU A 75 -26.22 3.59 -8.35
N LYS A 76 -26.25 2.59 -7.46
CA LYS A 76 -26.75 2.71 -6.08
C LYS A 76 -25.69 2.50 -5.01
N ALA A 77 -24.67 1.69 -5.29
CA ALA A 77 -23.55 1.43 -4.40
C ALA A 77 -22.38 0.78 -5.17
N VAL A 78 -21.15 0.95 -4.67
CA VAL A 78 -19.94 0.31 -5.20
C VAL A 78 -19.26 -0.53 -4.12
N ALA A 79 -18.50 -1.56 -4.48
CA ALA A 79 -17.68 -2.35 -3.55
C ALA A 79 -16.29 -2.64 -4.14
N PRO A 80 -15.41 -1.62 -4.20
CA PRO A 80 -14.06 -1.76 -4.72
C PRO A 80 -13.15 -2.50 -3.73
N ILE A 81 -12.47 -3.53 -4.23
CA ILE A 81 -11.47 -4.28 -3.49
C ILE A 81 -10.08 -3.88 -3.99
N ALA A 82 -9.15 -3.59 -3.06
CA ALA A 82 -7.76 -3.22 -3.35
C ALA A 82 -7.64 -2.17 -4.47
N SER A 83 -8.43 -1.11 -4.36
CA SER A 83 -8.47 0.01 -5.32
C SER A 83 -7.66 1.20 -4.84
N GLN A 84 -7.41 2.14 -5.76
CA GLN A 84 -6.62 3.34 -5.56
C GLN A 84 -7.38 4.64 -5.81
N GLN A 85 -6.97 5.72 -5.14
CA GLN A 85 -7.56 7.05 -5.40
C GLN A 85 -6.97 7.72 -6.64
N ASP A 86 -5.72 7.42 -6.94
CA ASP A 86 -5.00 7.92 -8.10
C ASP A 86 -3.91 6.94 -8.51
N ASN A 87 -3.39 7.10 -9.72
CA ASN A 87 -2.37 6.19 -10.22
C ASN A 87 -0.95 6.58 -9.80
N TYR A 88 -0.72 7.80 -9.30
CA TYR A 88 0.58 8.16 -8.77
C TYR A 88 0.88 7.30 -7.55
N GLY A 89 -0.03 7.22 -6.57
CA GLY A 89 0.12 6.38 -5.39
C GLY A 89 0.13 4.87 -5.68
N HIS A 90 -0.39 4.44 -6.83
CA HIS A 90 -0.30 3.05 -7.28
C HIS A 90 1.08 2.71 -7.86
N HIS A 91 1.63 3.58 -8.70
CA HIS A 91 2.89 3.32 -9.42
C HIS A 91 4.12 3.97 -8.78
N ARG A 92 3.93 4.92 -7.86
CA ARG A 92 4.97 5.68 -7.18
C ARG A 92 4.62 5.92 -5.70
N VAL A 93 5.62 5.77 -4.83
CA VAL A 93 5.52 6.12 -3.40
C VAL A 93 6.57 7.16 -3.10
N ASN A 94 6.12 8.36 -2.75
CA ASN A 94 7.01 9.48 -2.39
C ASN A 94 8.14 9.69 -3.41
N GLY A 95 7.79 9.66 -4.71
CA GLY A 95 8.73 9.82 -5.82
C GLY A 95 9.43 8.54 -6.30
N VAL A 96 9.27 7.41 -5.60
CA VAL A 96 9.92 6.14 -5.93
C VAL A 96 9.01 5.23 -6.73
N ILE A 97 9.46 4.69 -7.86
CA ILE A 97 8.65 3.78 -8.68
C ILE A 97 8.43 2.46 -7.93
N HIS A 98 7.18 2.01 -7.86
CA HIS A 98 6.82 0.64 -7.51
C HIS A 98 7.25 -0.31 -8.64
N HIS A 99 8.51 -0.71 -8.61
CA HIS A 99 9.17 -1.42 -9.70
C HIS A 99 8.60 -2.84 -9.88
N ASN A 100 8.26 -3.53 -8.80
CA ASN A 100 7.58 -4.83 -8.86
C ASN A 100 6.14 -4.73 -9.39
N VAL A 101 5.44 -3.60 -9.17
CA VAL A 101 4.11 -3.36 -9.76
C VAL A 101 4.27 -3.19 -11.27
N ALA A 102 5.25 -2.42 -11.75
CA ALA A 102 5.55 -2.33 -13.17
C ALA A 102 5.82 -3.70 -13.81
N PHE A 103 6.65 -4.52 -13.17
CA PHE A 103 6.93 -5.87 -13.63
C PHE A 103 5.66 -6.74 -13.68
N ALA A 104 4.78 -6.64 -12.69
CA ALA A 104 3.54 -7.43 -12.64
C ALA A 104 2.58 -7.14 -13.82
N PHE A 105 2.68 -5.97 -14.46
CA PHE A 105 1.90 -5.65 -15.67
C PHE A 105 2.33 -6.45 -16.90
N LEU A 106 3.51 -7.07 -16.89
CA LEU A 106 3.88 -8.04 -17.93
C LEU A 106 3.02 -9.31 -17.89
N ASN A 107 2.14 -9.50 -16.90
CA ASN A 107 1.04 -10.47 -16.96
C ASN A 107 -0.12 -10.05 -17.88
N MET A 108 -0.21 -8.79 -18.31
CA MET A 108 -1.35 -8.23 -19.03
C MET A 108 -1.12 -8.10 -20.54
N LEU A 109 -0.36 -9.01 -21.15
CA LEU A 109 0.03 -8.93 -22.56
C LEU A 109 -1.12 -9.15 -23.57
N GLY A 110 -1.06 -8.43 -24.69
CA GLY A 110 -2.02 -8.58 -25.79
C GLY A 110 -3.41 -8.08 -25.41
N ARG A 111 -4.41 -8.97 -25.41
CA ARG A 111 -5.81 -8.64 -25.08
C ARG A 111 -6.31 -9.35 -23.81
N SER A 112 -5.47 -10.11 -23.10
CA SER A 112 -5.89 -10.93 -21.94
C SER A 112 -4.82 -11.04 -20.84
N MET A 113 -5.19 -11.64 -19.71
CA MET A 113 -4.24 -12.00 -18.65
C MET A 113 -3.46 -13.27 -19.04
N GLN A 114 -2.15 -13.24 -18.84
CA GLN A 114 -1.17 -14.27 -19.16
C GLN A 114 -0.35 -14.61 -17.89
N TYR A 115 -0.95 -15.32 -16.94
CA TYR A 115 -0.38 -15.54 -15.59
C TYR A 115 0.98 -16.25 -15.53
N GLU A 116 1.41 -16.87 -16.63
CA GLU A 116 2.69 -17.56 -16.74
C GLU A 116 3.76 -16.71 -17.44
N SER A 117 3.41 -15.52 -17.94
CA SER A 117 4.32 -14.70 -18.73
C SER A 117 5.57 -14.31 -17.96
N LEU A 118 5.43 -13.99 -16.66
CA LEU A 118 6.56 -13.58 -15.81
C LEU A 118 7.66 -14.65 -15.71
N LYS A 119 7.34 -15.94 -15.91
CA LYS A 119 8.33 -17.03 -15.91
C LYS A 119 9.24 -17.00 -17.13
N HIS A 120 8.87 -16.23 -18.15
CA HIS A 120 9.64 -16.07 -19.38
C HIS A 120 10.51 -14.80 -19.37
N PHE A 121 10.37 -13.94 -18.37
CA PHE A 121 11.22 -12.77 -18.20
C PHE A 121 12.34 -13.09 -17.22
N ASP A 122 13.55 -12.67 -17.58
CA ASP A 122 14.68 -12.66 -16.65
C ASP A 122 14.49 -11.46 -15.70
N GLN A 123 14.06 -11.75 -14.48
CA GLN A 123 13.80 -10.74 -13.46
C GLN A 123 15.07 -9.97 -13.08
N ASP A 124 16.22 -10.63 -13.04
CA ASP A 124 17.47 -9.96 -12.71
C ASP A 124 17.84 -8.96 -13.81
N SER A 125 17.70 -9.37 -15.08
CA SER A 125 17.85 -8.46 -16.22
C SER A 125 16.87 -7.29 -16.15
N PHE A 126 15.58 -7.53 -15.87
CA PHE A 126 14.60 -6.44 -15.78
C PHE A 126 14.92 -5.47 -14.63
N PHE A 127 15.17 -5.98 -13.42
CA PHE A 127 15.28 -5.13 -12.25
C PHE A 127 16.64 -4.42 -12.13
N PHE A 128 17.73 -5.02 -12.62
CA PHE A 128 19.09 -4.45 -12.49
C PHE A 128 19.57 -3.68 -13.72
N VAL A 129 18.93 -3.80 -14.89
CA VAL A 129 19.34 -3.04 -16.09
C VAL A 129 19.29 -1.53 -15.84
N LEU A 130 20.34 -0.86 -16.33
CA LEU A 130 20.45 0.60 -16.41
C LEU A 130 20.77 1.00 -17.86
N PRO A 131 20.23 2.12 -18.37
CA PRO A 131 19.28 3.01 -17.68
C PRO A 131 17.91 2.34 -17.45
N LEU A 132 17.18 2.79 -16.42
CA LEU A 132 15.91 2.19 -16.01
C LEU A 132 14.87 2.21 -17.14
N ASP A 133 14.90 3.22 -18.01
CA ASP A 133 14.03 3.31 -19.18
C ASP A 133 14.19 2.13 -20.15
N THR A 134 15.37 1.51 -20.24
CA THR A 134 15.61 0.33 -21.07
C THR A 134 14.85 -0.88 -20.55
N ALA A 135 14.87 -1.10 -19.23
CA ALA A 135 14.05 -2.14 -18.62
C ALA A 135 12.55 -1.82 -18.75
N MET A 136 12.17 -0.57 -18.48
CA MET A 136 10.78 -0.14 -18.55
C MET A 136 10.22 -0.14 -19.98
N GLU A 137 11.06 -0.11 -21.02
CA GLU A 137 10.65 -0.27 -22.42
C GLU A 137 10.01 -1.64 -22.68
N GLU A 138 10.44 -2.69 -21.97
CA GLU A 138 9.81 -4.01 -22.03
C GLU A 138 8.33 -3.94 -21.60
N VAL A 139 8.01 -3.11 -20.61
CA VAL A 139 6.64 -2.85 -20.16
C VAL A 139 5.95 -1.87 -21.10
N SER A 140 6.55 -0.73 -21.42
CA SER A 140 5.87 0.34 -22.16
C SER A 140 5.61 0.00 -23.63
N SER A 141 6.39 -0.91 -24.23
CA SER A 141 6.13 -1.42 -25.59
C SER A 141 4.81 -2.18 -25.70
N THR A 142 4.33 -2.74 -24.58
CA THR A 142 3.05 -3.47 -24.50
C THR A 142 1.97 -2.69 -23.75
N HIS A 143 2.38 -1.74 -22.90
CA HIS A 143 1.53 -0.88 -22.09
C HIS A 143 2.01 0.58 -22.20
N PRO A 144 1.67 1.32 -23.27
CA PRO A 144 2.23 2.65 -23.56
C PRO A 144 2.10 3.67 -22.42
N TYR A 145 1.08 3.54 -21.57
CA TYR A 145 0.90 4.31 -20.33
C TYR A 145 2.14 4.32 -19.42
N TYR A 146 2.91 3.23 -19.37
CA TYR A 146 4.11 3.15 -18.53
C TYR A 146 5.25 4.07 -18.97
N ALA A 147 5.28 4.50 -20.24
CA ALA A 147 6.20 5.55 -20.67
C ALA A 147 5.94 6.86 -19.90
N GLY A 148 4.66 7.17 -19.65
CA GLY A 148 4.27 8.31 -18.81
C GLY A 148 4.65 8.12 -17.35
N VAL A 149 4.47 6.92 -16.79
CA VAL A 149 4.90 6.59 -15.41
C VAL A 149 6.38 6.90 -15.22
N VAL A 150 7.23 6.57 -16.19
CA VAL A 150 8.68 6.85 -16.17
C VAL A 150 8.97 8.35 -16.33
N ALA A 151 8.34 8.99 -17.32
CA ALA A 151 8.60 10.40 -17.67
C ALA A 151 8.14 11.41 -16.59
N HIS A 152 7.07 11.09 -15.85
CA HIS A 152 6.45 11.98 -14.87
C HIS A 152 6.82 11.58 -13.44
N GLU A 153 8.02 11.97 -13.00
CA GLU A 153 8.54 11.68 -11.65
C GLU A 153 7.73 12.37 -10.54
N GLN A 154 7.29 13.60 -10.82
CA GLN A 154 6.52 14.47 -9.91
C GLN A 154 5.01 14.24 -10.08
N TYR A 155 4.23 14.59 -9.06
CA TYR A 155 2.77 14.61 -9.18
C TYR A 155 2.34 15.87 -9.94
N ASP A 156 2.24 15.76 -11.27
CA ASP A 156 1.88 16.86 -12.15
C ASP A 156 0.50 16.68 -12.82
N GLU A 157 0.23 17.51 -13.84
CA GLU A 157 -1.04 17.49 -14.55
C GLU A 157 -1.34 16.11 -15.18
N TRP A 158 -0.32 15.38 -15.63
CA TRP A 158 -0.50 14.06 -16.24
C TRP A 158 -1.16 13.08 -15.26
N TRP A 159 -0.69 13.06 -14.02
CA TRP A 159 -1.25 12.23 -12.95
C TRP A 159 -2.63 12.71 -12.48
N SER A 160 -2.83 14.02 -12.39
CA SER A 160 -4.07 14.61 -11.86
C SER A 160 -5.32 14.27 -12.70
N ARG A 161 -5.15 14.02 -14.01
CA ARG A 161 -6.25 13.70 -14.94
C ARG A 161 -7.05 12.47 -14.50
N TYR A 162 -6.38 11.49 -13.91
CA TYR A 162 -6.94 10.19 -13.52
C TYR A 162 -7.09 10.03 -12.00
N SER A 163 -7.18 11.17 -11.30
CA SER A 163 -7.22 11.23 -9.85
C SER A 163 -8.62 11.52 -9.32
N LEU A 164 -8.92 10.96 -8.15
CA LEU A 164 -10.07 11.30 -7.32
C LEU A 164 -9.77 12.37 -6.26
N ARG A 165 -8.50 12.78 -6.08
CA ARG A 165 -8.07 13.72 -5.02
C ARG A 165 -8.97 14.96 -4.93
N ASP A 166 -9.29 15.55 -6.09
CA ASP A 166 -10.10 16.78 -6.20
C ASP A 166 -11.53 16.53 -6.67
N LYS A 167 -11.98 15.26 -6.66
CA LYS A 167 -13.30 14.84 -7.18
C LYS A 167 -14.15 14.11 -6.16
N TYR A 168 -13.71 14.03 -4.90
CA TYR A 168 -14.48 13.33 -3.87
C TYR A 168 -15.87 13.93 -3.66
N ASP A 169 -16.10 15.21 -3.95
CA ASP A 169 -17.41 15.87 -3.85
C ASP A 169 -18.40 15.52 -4.98
N GLN A 170 -17.98 14.67 -5.94
CA GLN A 170 -18.80 14.29 -7.10
C GLN A 170 -19.66 13.04 -6.87
N PRO A 171 -19.15 11.90 -6.35
CA PRO A 171 -19.96 10.69 -6.18
C PRO A 171 -21.13 10.90 -5.20
N GLU A 172 -22.27 10.25 -5.49
CA GLU A 172 -23.50 10.34 -4.68
C GLU A 172 -23.88 9.03 -3.97
N VAL A 173 -23.15 7.94 -4.24
CA VAL A 173 -23.42 6.59 -3.75
C VAL A 173 -22.43 6.16 -2.66
N PRO A 174 -22.85 5.34 -1.68
CA PRO A 174 -21.93 4.76 -0.71
C PRO A 174 -20.99 3.74 -1.36
N SER A 175 -19.85 3.53 -0.73
CA SER A 175 -18.84 2.56 -1.15
C SER A 175 -18.51 1.59 0.00
N TYR A 176 -18.35 0.31 -0.32
CA TYR A 176 -17.78 -0.67 0.58
C TYR A 176 -16.34 -0.99 0.16
N PHE A 177 -15.38 -0.28 0.76
CA PHE A 177 -13.96 -0.48 0.50
C PHE A 177 -13.47 -1.75 1.19
N ILE A 178 -12.72 -2.57 0.46
CA ILE A 178 -12.14 -3.81 0.98
C ILE A 178 -10.65 -3.83 0.64
N THR A 179 -9.79 -4.12 1.61
CA THR A 179 -8.35 -4.26 1.39
C THR A 179 -7.73 -5.20 2.43
N GLY A 180 -6.41 -5.35 2.41
CA GLY A 180 -5.68 -6.05 3.45
C GLY A 180 -4.44 -5.30 3.93
N TRP A 181 -3.97 -5.62 5.13
CA TRP A 181 -2.79 -4.99 5.73
C TRP A 181 -1.52 -5.14 4.88
N PHE A 182 -1.43 -6.22 4.12
CA PHE A 182 -0.31 -6.56 3.25
C PHE A 182 -0.60 -6.29 1.77
N ASP A 183 -1.66 -5.53 1.47
CA ASP A 183 -2.01 -5.15 0.10
C ASP A 183 -1.15 -3.96 -0.37
N SER A 184 -0.60 -4.05 -1.57
CA SER A 184 0.21 -2.99 -2.22
C SER A 184 -0.56 -1.69 -2.47
N LEU A 185 -1.89 -1.76 -2.47
CA LEU A 185 -2.82 -0.64 -2.59
C LEU A 185 -3.51 -0.29 -1.27
N SER A 186 -3.10 -0.88 -0.14
CA SER A 186 -3.69 -0.60 1.18
C SER A 186 -3.72 0.90 1.49
N ASN A 187 -2.61 1.62 1.31
CA ASN A 187 -2.56 3.06 1.59
C ASN A 187 -3.56 3.84 0.72
N GLU A 188 -3.60 3.55 -0.57
CA GLU A 188 -4.54 4.21 -1.49
C GLU A 188 -6.00 3.87 -1.17
N ASN A 189 -6.28 2.66 -0.71
CA ASN A 189 -7.60 2.24 -0.27
C ASN A 189 -8.06 2.99 1.00
N PHE A 190 -7.16 3.18 1.97
CA PHE A 190 -7.43 4.02 3.14
C PHE A 190 -7.67 5.48 2.75
N LYS A 191 -6.94 6.02 1.77
CA LYS A 191 -7.20 7.37 1.23
C LYS A 191 -8.58 7.46 0.58
N LEU A 192 -8.96 6.46 -0.23
CA LEU A 192 -10.30 6.33 -0.79
C LEU A 192 -11.37 6.32 0.29
N PHE A 193 -11.27 5.45 1.30
CA PHE A 193 -12.23 5.38 2.40
C PHE A 193 -12.35 6.71 3.14
N ASN A 194 -11.23 7.36 3.47
CA ASN A 194 -11.21 8.65 4.14
C ASN A 194 -11.84 9.75 3.29
N GLY A 195 -11.50 9.82 2.00
CA GLY A 195 -12.09 10.79 1.07
C GLY A 195 -13.59 10.55 0.90
N TRP A 196 -14.01 9.29 0.79
CA TRP A 196 -15.42 8.97 0.58
C TRP A 196 -16.25 9.24 1.83
N SER A 197 -15.82 8.78 3.00
CA SER A 197 -16.54 8.95 4.27
C SER A 197 -16.67 10.41 4.70
N LYS A 198 -15.74 11.28 4.29
CA LYS A 198 -15.72 12.70 4.68
C LYS A 198 -16.31 13.63 3.62
N ASN A 199 -16.03 13.35 2.34
CA ASN A 199 -16.18 14.36 1.28
C ASN A 199 -17.18 13.99 0.18
N VAL A 200 -17.71 12.77 0.10
CA VAL A 200 -18.74 12.50 -0.93
C VAL A 200 -19.96 13.35 -0.78
N ARG A 201 -20.60 13.63 -1.91
CA ARG A 201 -21.62 14.67 -2.07
C ARG A 201 -22.77 14.56 -1.08
N THR A 202 -23.26 13.34 -0.84
CA THR A 202 -24.45 13.12 0.00
C THR A 202 -24.08 12.64 1.40
N GLU A 203 -24.78 13.15 2.41
CA GLU A 203 -24.62 12.69 3.79
C GLU A 203 -24.97 11.22 3.96
N ASN A 204 -25.98 10.74 3.21
CA ASN A 204 -26.37 9.34 3.21
C ASN A 204 -25.24 8.44 2.67
N ALA A 205 -24.54 8.83 1.61
CA ALA A 205 -23.39 8.07 1.12
C ALA A 205 -22.24 8.09 2.13
N ARG A 206 -21.90 9.25 2.71
CA ARG A 206 -20.87 9.36 3.75
C ARG A 206 -21.12 8.42 4.93
N LYS A 207 -22.35 8.42 5.47
CA LYS A 207 -22.75 7.61 6.64
C LYS A 207 -22.81 6.11 6.36
N LYS A 208 -23.03 5.71 5.10
CA LYS A 208 -23.18 4.30 4.72
C LYS A 208 -21.91 3.71 4.10
N THR A 209 -20.88 4.51 3.86
CA THR A 209 -19.57 4.00 3.41
C THR A 209 -18.96 3.09 4.47
N LYS A 210 -18.42 1.96 4.02
CA LYS A 210 -17.84 0.91 4.86
C LYS A 210 -16.40 0.62 4.47
N LEU A 211 -15.62 0.08 5.42
CA LEU A 211 -14.26 -0.43 5.21
C LEU A 211 -14.11 -1.81 5.85
N LEU A 212 -13.60 -2.78 5.10
CA LEU A 212 -13.17 -4.09 5.59
C LEU A 212 -11.67 -4.27 5.36
N VAL A 213 -10.92 -4.59 6.40
CA VAL A 213 -9.47 -4.81 6.30
C VAL A 213 -9.09 -6.14 6.94
N GLY A 214 -8.70 -7.11 6.12
CA GLY A 214 -8.16 -8.40 6.58
C GLY A 214 -6.63 -8.44 6.59
N PRO A 215 -6.02 -9.52 7.07
CA PRO A 215 -4.57 -9.71 7.04
C PRO A 215 -4.14 -10.27 5.67
N TRP A 216 -4.62 -9.67 4.58
CA TRP A 216 -4.48 -10.15 3.22
C TRP A 216 -3.43 -9.36 2.44
N SER A 217 -2.81 -10.02 1.45
CA SER A 217 -2.03 -9.36 0.40
C SER A 217 -2.84 -9.22 -0.88
N HIS A 218 -2.27 -8.55 -1.89
CA HIS A 218 -3.00 -8.17 -3.10
C HIS A 218 -3.60 -9.34 -3.88
N GLN A 219 -2.91 -10.48 -3.94
CA GLN A 219 -3.38 -11.69 -4.64
C GLN A 219 -4.47 -12.46 -3.85
N ILE A 220 -4.66 -12.12 -2.58
CA ILE A 220 -5.57 -12.78 -1.66
C ILE A 220 -6.88 -12.03 -1.54
N ALA A 221 -6.84 -10.69 -1.48
CA ALA A 221 -7.98 -9.88 -1.09
C ALA A 221 -9.20 -10.09 -2.00
N PRO A 222 -10.36 -10.45 -1.43
CA PRO A 222 -10.55 -11.52 -0.46
C PRO A 222 -10.87 -12.88 -1.13
N TRP A 223 -10.71 -13.00 -2.46
CA TRP A 223 -11.10 -14.17 -3.26
C TRP A 223 -10.03 -15.29 -3.35
N GLY A 224 -8.78 -15.01 -2.98
CA GLY A 224 -7.63 -15.87 -3.24
C GLY A 224 -7.17 -16.71 -2.04
N ARG A 225 -6.52 -17.84 -2.32
CA ARG A 225 -5.84 -18.71 -1.33
C ARG A 225 -4.32 -18.79 -1.53
N VAL A 226 -3.75 -17.86 -2.29
CA VAL A 226 -2.31 -17.86 -2.55
C VAL A 226 -1.79 -16.43 -2.31
N PRO A 227 -0.78 -16.25 -1.45
CA PRO A 227 -0.04 -17.28 -0.71
C PRO A 227 -0.78 -17.86 0.52
N MET A 228 -1.99 -17.40 0.86
CA MET A 228 -2.65 -17.78 2.11
C MET A 228 -3.45 -19.08 2.04
N GLY A 229 -3.03 -20.11 2.78
CA GLY A 229 -3.67 -21.42 2.82
C GLY A 229 -5.10 -21.45 3.39
N GLU A 230 -5.72 -22.64 3.37
CA GLU A 230 -7.11 -22.86 3.79
C GLU A 230 -7.39 -22.59 5.28
N ASN A 231 -6.33 -22.45 6.09
CA ASN A 231 -6.40 -22.10 7.50
C ASN A 231 -5.70 -20.77 7.80
N GLY A 232 -5.52 -19.91 6.80
CA GLY A 232 -4.93 -18.59 6.98
C GLY A 232 -3.39 -18.60 7.07
N GLU A 233 -2.74 -19.61 6.49
CA GLU A 233 -1.28 -19.77 6.54
C GLU A 233 -0.57 -18.98 5.44
N TYR A 234 0.32 -18.07 5.83
CA TYR A 234 1.42 -17.56 5.00
C TYR A 234 2.69 -18.37 5.24
N ALA A 235 3.77 -18.06 4.51
CA ALA A 235 5.06 -18.73 4.65
C ALA A 235 5.60 -18.74 6.09
N ASP A 236 5.55 -17.59 6.79
CA ASP A 236 6.18 -17.43 8.10
C ASP A 236 5.17 -17.12 9.23
N ARG A 237 3.86 -17.13 8.94
CA ARG A 237 2.78 -16.76 9.88
C ARG A 237 1.47 -17.46 9.56
N THR A 238 0.72 -17.84 10.58
CA THR A 238 -0.67 -18.32 10.42
C THR A 238 -1.63 -17.44 11.19
N PHE A 239 -2.64 -16.90 10.52
CA PHE A 239 -3.68 -16.07 11.13
C PHE A 239 -4.93 -16.86 11.56
N GLY A 240 -5.05 -18.12 11.12
CA GLY A 240 -6.19 -18.99 11.42
C GLY A 240 -7.35 -18.85 10.43
N LYS A 241 -8.26 -19.84 10.38
CA LYS A 241 -9.40 -19.86 9.45
C LYS A 241 -10.29 -18.62 9.54
N GLN A 242 -10.34 -17.98 10.70
CA GLN A 242 -11.12 -16.77 10.92
C GLN A 242 -10.59 -15.56 10.13
N SER A 243 -9.34 -15.59 9.64
CA SER A 243 -8.81 -14.54 8.76
C SER A 243 -9.40 -14.59 7.35
N LEU A 244 -10.05 -15.71 6.97
CA LEU A 244 -10.74 -15.84 5.70
C LEU A 244 -12.05 -15.06 5.72
N SER A 245 -12.44 -14.49 4.59
CA SER A 245 -13.74 -13.83 4.43
C SER A 245 -14.64 -14.59 3.46
N ASP A 246 -15.92 -14.72 3.79
CA ASP A 246 -16.94 -15.10 2.81
C ASP A 246 -17.30 -13.88 1.97
N VAL A 247 -16.57 -13.73 0.88
CA VAL A 247 -16.70 -12.59 -0.03
C VAL A 247 -18.09 -12.49 -0.64
N ILE A 248 -18.71 -13.63 -0.91
CA ILE A 248 -20.01 -13.65 -1.58
C ILE A 248 -21.07 -13.22 -0.59
N GLU A 249 -21.01 -13.73 0.64
CA GLU A 249 -21.94 -13.31 1.68
C GLU A 249 -21.79 -11.82 1.99
N MET A 250 -20.55 -11.33 2.11
CA MET A 250 -20.26 -9.91 2.30
C MET A 250 -20.90 -9.04 1.20
N HIS A 251 -20.63 -9.32 -0.08
CA HIS A 251 -21.18 -8.53 -1.18
C HIS A 251 -22.70 -8.69 -1.31
N THR A 252 -23.23 -9.88 -1.04
CA THR A 252 -24.68 -10.09 -1.10
C THR A 252 -25.37 -9.29 -0.01
N ARG A 253 -24.86 -9.29 1.22
CA ARG A 253 -25.40 -8.50 2.34
C ARG A 253 -25.45 -7.01 1.99
N TRP A 254 -24.42 -6.52 1.31
CA TRP A 254 -24.34 -5.15 0.80
C TRP A 254 -25.35 -4.86 -0.32
N TYR A 255 -25.39 -5.69 -1.36
CA TYR A 255 -26.26 -5.44 -2.50
C TYR A 255 -27.74 -5.75 -2.24
N ASP A 256 -28.06 -6.75 -1.42
CA ASP A 256 -29.45 -7.02 -1.04
C ASP A 256 -30.03 -5.80 -0.30
N HIS A 257 -29.21 -5.10 0.49
CA HIS A 257 -29.60 -3.84 1.09
C HIS A 257 -29.74 -2.70 0.07
N HIS A 258 -28.68 -2.40 -0.67
CA HIS A 258 -28.62 -1.19 -1.49
C HIS A 258 -29.40 -1.26 -2.80
N LEU A 259 -29.61 -2.46 -3.37
CA LEU A 259 -30.25 -2.65 -4.67
C LEU A 259 -31.67 -3.21 -4.53
N LYS A 260 -31.91 -4.06 -3.52
CA LYS A 260 -33.24 -4.69 -3.31
C LYS A 260 -34.04 -4.12 -2.14
N GLY A 261 -33.43 -3.26 -1.31
CA GLY A 261 -34.08 -2.71 -0.13
C GLY A 261 -34.35 -3.73 0.98
N ILE A 262 -33.64 -4.86 0.98
CA ILE A 262 -33.76 -5.88 2.02
C ILE A 262 -33.01 -5.38 3.27
N ASP A 263 -33.64 -5.51 4.43
CA ASP A 263 -32.94 -5.23 5.68
C ASP A 263 -31.98 -6.37 6.01
N THR A 264 -30.69 -6.12 5.79
CA THR A 264 -29.59 -7.04 6.10
C THR A 264 -28.82 -6.64 7.35
N GLY A 265 -29.25 -5.56 8.04
CA GLY A 265 -28.55 -4.94 9.17
C GLY A 265 -27.21 -4.29 8.82
N ILE A 266 -26.78 -4.24 7.55
CA ILE A 266 -25.43 -3.74 7.20
C ILE A 266 -25.21 -2.26 7.56
N ASN A 267 -26.28 -1.46 7.60
CA ASN A 267 -26.20 -0.08 8.04
C ASN A 267 -26.09 0.08 9.56
N ASP A 268 -26.47 -0.95 10.33
CA ASP A 268 -26.42 -0.92 11.80
C ASP A 268 -25.03 -1.29 12.32
N ASP A 269 -24.26 -2.05 11.52
CA ASP A 269 -22.85 -2.30 11.82
C ASP A 269 -22.07 -0.98 11.90
N PRO A 270 -20.99 -0.91 12.70
CA PRO A 270 -20.03 0.17 12.57
C PRO A 270 -19.42 0.25 11.15
N PRO A 271 -18.93 1.43 10.73
CA PRO A 271 -18.43 1.64 9.38
C PRO A 271 -17.16 0.86 9.04
N ILE A 272 -16.39 0.43 10.03
CA ILE A 272 -15.09 -0.20 9.81
C ILE A 272 -15.07 -1.57 10.50
N GLN A 273 -14.59 -2.59 9.78
CA GLN A 273 -14.30 -3.91 10.31
C GLN A 273 -12.84 -4.26 10.03
N LEU A 274 -12.06 -4.47 11.08
CA LEU A 274 -10.61 -4.71 11.02
C LEU A 274 -10.29 -6.11 11.54
N PHE A 275 -9.36 -6.80 10.91
CA PHE A 275 -8.70 -7.95 11.50
C PHE A 275 -7.51 -7.46 12.31
N VAL A 276 -7.58 -7.56 13.63
CA VAL A 276 -6.49 -7.20 14.52
C VAL A 276 -5.51 -8.38 14.57
N MET A 277 -4.33 -8.22 13.96
CA MET A 277 -3.27 -9.23 13.98
C MET A 277 -2.71 -9.41 15.40
N GLY A 278 -2.04 -10.53 15.66
CA GLY A 278 -1.50 -10.86 16.99
C GLY A 278 -2.57 -11.40 17.94
N SER A 279 -3.73 -10.75 18.07
CA SER A 279 -4.93 -11.37 18.67
C SER A 279 -5.68 -12.27 17.69
N ASN A 280 -5.57 -11.98 16.39
CA ASN A 280 -6.22 -12.70 15.30
C ASN A 280 -7.76 -12.68 15.38
N GLU A 281 -8.31 -11.50 15.66
CA GLU A 281 -9.74 -11.28 15.88
C GLU A 281 -10.28 -10.16 14.99
N TRP A 282 -11.52 -10.33 14.50
CA TRP A 282 -12.24 -9.27 13.83
C TRP A 282 -12.84 -8.31 14.85
N ARG A 283 -12.65 -7.01 14.65
CA ARG A 283 -13.20 -5.95 15.51
C ARG A 283 -13.83 -4.85 14.67
N PHE A 284 -14.99 -4.37 15.12
CA PHE A 284 -15.67 -3.23 14.54
C PHE A 284 -15.16 -1.91 15.14
N GLU A 285 -15.08 -0.87 14.32
CA GLU A 285 -14.65 0.48 14.70
C GLU A 285 -15.53 1.55 14.02
N HIS A 286 -15.55 2.74 14.61
CA HIS A 286 -16.41 3.84 14.16
C HIS A 286 -15.71 4.89 13.29
N GLU A 287 -14.38 4.94 13.31
CA GLU A 287 -13.61 5.99 12.65
C GLU A 287 -12.17 5.55 12.35
N TRP A 288 -11.54 6.24 11.40
CA TRP A 288 -10.13 6.05 11.06
C TRP A 288 -9.38 7.38 10.94
N PRO A 289 -8.24 7.55 11.62
CA PRO A 289 -7.71 6.70 12.70
C PRO A 289 -8.69 6.58 13.89
N LEU A 290 -8.54 5.58 14.75
CA LEU A 290 -9.42 5.38 15.92
C LEU A 290 -9.35 6.61 16.86
N ALA A 291 -10.48 7.16 17.35
CA ALA A 291 -10.39 8.35 18.22
C ALA A 291 -9.65 8.11 19.53
N ARG A 292 -9.66 6.86 20.02
CA ARG A 292 -8.96 6.50 21.26
C ARG A 292 -7.46 6.28 21.08
N THR A 293 -6.91 6.52 19.88
CA THR A 293 -5.47 6.37 19.63
C THR A 293 -4.63 7.31 20.50
N GLU A 294 -3.68 6.72 21.23
CA GLU A 294 -2.61 7.40 21.93
C GLU A 294 -1.35 7.42 21.04
N TRP A 295 -1.12 8.56 20.39
CA TRP A 295 0.04 8.77 19.53
C TRP A 295 1.33 8.77 20.35
N THR A 296 2.04 7.65 20.32
CA THR A 296 3.18 7.39 21.19
C THR A 296 4.48 7.39 20.40
N LYS A 297 5.44 8.21 20.83
CA LYS A 297 6.78 8.23 20.25
C LYS A 297 7.64 7.15 20.89
N TYR A 298 8.22 6.31 20.04
CA TYR A 298 9.31 5.42 20.41
C TYR A 298 10.59 5.96 19.77
N TYR A 299 11.45 6.55 20.61
CA TYR A 299 12.72 7.15 20.22
C TYR A 299 13.76 6.08 19.92
N MET A 300 14.44 6.23 18.79
CA MET A 300 15.61 5.43 18.41
C MET A 300 16.80 5.91 19.22
N ARG A 301 17.55 4.97 19.81
CA ARG A 301 18.71 5.26 20.67
C ARG A 301 19.81 4.25 20.44
N SER A 302 21.06 4.67 20.36
CA SER A 302 22.19 3.79 20.02
C SER A 302 23.53 4.33 20.49
N SER A 303 24.52 3.45 20.59
CA SER A 303 25.93 3.80 20.78
C SER A 303 26.74 3.87 19.48
N GLY A 304 26.07 3.93 18.33
CA GLY A 304 26.67 4.01 17.00
C GLY A 304 26.89 2.64 16.35
N ASP A 305 26.21 1.61 16.86
CA ASP A 305 26.34 0.20 16.49
C ASP A 305 24.97 -0.46 16.25
N ALA A 306 23.97 0.34 15.84
CA ALA A 306 22.65 -0.17 15.47
C ALA A 306 22.70 -1.11 14.25
N ALA A 307 23.74 -0.99 13.40
CA ALA A 307 24.14 -2.04 12.46
C ALA A 307 24.90 -3.14 13.24
N GLY A 308 24.33 -4.34 13.31
CA GLY A 308 24.97 -5.52 13.91
C GLY A 308 24.60 -5.78 15.38
N GLN A 309 24.88 -4.86 16.32
CA GLN A 309 24.51 -5.06 17.74
C GLN A 309 23.06 -4.65 18.03
N GLY A 310 22.55 -3.69 17.26
CA GLY A 310 21.20 -3.16 17.37
C GLY A 310 21.09 -2.04 18.40
N GLY A 311 20.28 -1.04 18.06
CA GLY A 311 19.88 0.03 18.95
C GLY A 311 18.61 -0.33 19.75
N SER A 312 18.20 0.60 20.61
CA SER A 312 17.00 0.49 21.43
C SER A 312 15.88 1.42 20.94
N LEU A 313 14.64 0.98 21.10
CA LEU A 313 13.44 1.81 20.99
C LEU A 313 12.91 2.07 22.40
N THR A 314 12.81 3.34 22.80
CA THR A 314 12.40 3.72 24.16
C THR A 314 11.37 4.84 24.15
N LEU A 315 10.59 4.96 25.22
CA LEU A 315 9.63 6.07 25.40
C LEU A 315 10.33 7.36 25.83
N ASP A 316 11.52 7.25 26.43
CA ASP A 316 12.29 8.38 26.91
C ASP A 316 13.11 8.98 25.77
N ALA A 317 12.89 10.27 25.51
CA ALA A 317 13.70 11.02 24.56
C ALA A 317 15.19 11.00 24.96
N PRO A 318 16.12 11.07 23.98
CA PRO A 318 17.54 11.20 24.27
C PRO A 318 17.80 12.44 25.12
N SER A 319 18.48 12.27 26.26
CA SER A 319 18.78 13.33 27.23
C SER A 319 20.25 13.79 27.20
N SER A 320 21.08 13.10 26.43
CA SER A 320 22.48 13.41 26.18
C SER A 320 22.80 13.07 24.73
N THR A 321 23.87 13.65 24.19
CA THR A 321 24.37 13.28 22.86
C THR A 321 24.74 11.80 22.84
N GLU A 322 24.13 11.07 21.91
CA GLU A 322 24.40 9.68 21.61
C GLU A 322 25.26 9.61 20.33
N SER A 323 25.94 8.48 20.10
CA SER A 323 26.79 8.33 18.91
C SER A 323 25.93 8.13 17.67
N VAL A 324 26.23 8.85 16.61
CA VAL A 324 25.58 8.70 15.29
C VAL A 324 25.76 7.27 14.77
N ASP A 325 24.69 6.68 14.24
CA ASP A 325 24.78 5.41 13.50
C ASP A 325 25.12 5.70 12.04
N GLU A 326 26.10 4.99 11.49
CA GLU A 326 26.55 5.14 10.11
C GLU A 326 26.35 3.82 9.34
N PHE A 327 25.92 3.91 8.10
CA PHE A 327 25.85 2.76 7.20
C PHE A 327 26.10 3.15 5.75
N THR A 328 26.54 2.18 4.95
CA THR A 328 26.88 2.41 3.55
C THR A 328 25.80 1.81 2.65
N TYR A 329 25.18 2.64 1.81
CA TYR A 329 24.27 2.19 0.77
C TYR A 329 25.00 2.02 -0.55
N ASP A 330 25.05 0.78 -1.03
CA ASP A 330 25.51 0.43 -2.37
C ASP A 330 24.33 0.06 -3.27
N PRO A 331 24.00 0.85 -4.31
CA PRO A 331 22.93 0.50 -5.24
C PRO A 331 23.13 -0.82 -5.97
N GLU A 332 24.36 -1.37 -6.07
CA GLU A 332 24.63 -2.70 -6.64
C GLU A 332 24.33 -3.86 -5.68
N ASN A 333 24.23 -3.59 -4.39
CA ASN A 333 23.85 -4.57 -3.37
C ASN A 333 22.70 -4.04 -2.48
N PRO A 334 21.52 -3.76 -3.05
CA PRO A 334 20.42 -3.19 -2.29
C PRO A 334 19.83 -4.21 -1.30
N VAL A 335 19.24 -3.71 -0.21
CA VAL A 335 18.42 -4.52 0.71
C VAL A 335 17.21 -5.07 -0.05
N GLN A 336 17.03 -6.38 0.05
CA GLN A 336 15.97 -7.08 -0.65
C GLN A 336 14.59 -6.78 -0.05
N SER A 337 13.58 -6.65 -0.92
CA SER A 337 12.18 -6.65 -0.55
C SER A 337 11.75 -8.03 -0.05
N LEU A 338 11.14 -8.07 1.14
CA LEU A 338 10.61 -9.29 1.73
C LEU A 338 9.47 -8.97 2.70
N GLY A 339 8.27 -9.39 2.34
CA GLY A 339 7.07 -9.24 3.14
C GLY A 339 6.28 -7.97 2.87
N SER A 340 5.60 -7.51 3.91
CA SER A 340 4.81 -6.27 3.91
C SER A 340 3.87 -6.22 2.70
N GLN A 341 3.83 -5.08 2.01
CA GLN A 341 2.93 -4.84 0.88
C GLN A 341 3.56 -5.12 -0.49
N TYR A 342 4.46 -6.11 -0.58
CA TYR A 342 4.98 -6.58 -1.87
C TYR A 342 3.84 -7.11 -2.77
N GLN A 343 3.89 -6.82 -4.08
CA GLN A 343 2.76 -7.05 -4.99
C GLN A 343 2.58 -8.52 -5.41
N THR A 344 3.69 -9.24 -5.62
CA THR A 344 3.64 -10.63 -6.12
C THR A 344 3.63 -11.63 -4.96
N TYR A 345 3.09 -12.82 -5.22
CA TYR A 345 2.77 -13.78 -4.16
C TYR A 345 3.99 -14.38 -3.46
N ASP A 346 5.15 -14.42 -4.11
CA ASP A 346 6.34 -15.11 -3.60
C ASP A 346 6.86 -14.52 -2.28
N TRP A 347 6.86 -13.18 -2.19
CA TRP A 347 7.47 -12.45 -1.09
C TRP A 347 6.51 -11.58 -0.30
N CYS A 348 5.22 -11.51 -0.64
CA CYS A 348 4.27 -10.65 0.09
C CYS A 348 3.89 -11.16 1.48
N GLY A 349 3.33 -10.27 2.31
CA GLY A 349 2.71 -10.66 3.58
C GLY A 349 3.66 -10.67 4.79
N PRO A 350 3.26 -11.33 5.89
CA PRO A 350 4.03 -11.41 7.12
C PRO A 350 5.23 -12.36 6.97
N ARG A 351 6.34 -11.86 6.41
CA ARG A 351 7.58 -12.61 6.22
C ARG A 351 8.57 -12.34 7.36
N ASP A 352 9.39 -13.34 7.68
CA ASP A 352 10.51 -13.17 8.60
C ASP A 352 11.66 -12.40 7.94
N ARG A 353 11.99 -11.23 8.48
CA ARG A 353 13.04 -10.33 8.02
C ARG A 353 14.33 -10.44 8.83
N SER A 354 14.42 -11.36 9.80
CA SER A 354 15.58 -11.49 10.70
C SER A 354 16.93 -11.56 9.96
N ALA A 355 16.99 -12.26 8.82
CA ALA A 355 18.19 -12.35 7.99
C ALA A 355 18.57 -11.02 7.32
N LEU A 356 17.59 -10.25 6.83
CA LEU A 356 17.84 -8.93 6.24
C LEU A 356 18.29 -7.93 7.30
N GLN A 357 17.70 -8.01 8.49
CA GLN A 357 18.04 -7.20 9.66
C GLN A 357 19.44 -7.44 10.22
N SER A 358 20.17 -8.43 9.70
CA SER A 358 21.56 -8.72 10.06
C SER A 358 22.57 -8.08 9.11
N ARG A 359 22.14 -7.35 8.08
CA ARG A 359 23.03 -6.67 7.13
C ARG A 359 23.60 -5.39 7.74
N ASP A 360 24.82 -5.04 7.32
CA ASP A 360 25.51 -3.82 7.79
C ASP A 360 24.85 -2.52 7.30
N ASP A 361 24.02 -2.59 6.25
CA ASP A 361 23.25 -1.47 5.71
C ASP A 361 21.80 -1.42 6.22
N VAL A 362 21.50 -2.15 7.29
CA VAL A 362 20.20 -2.15 7.97
C VAL A 362 20.41 -1.84 9.45
N LEU A 363 19.98 -0.65 9.88
CA LEU A 363 19.97 -0.27 11.28
C LEU A 363 18.71 -0.83 11.93
N VAL A 364 18.84 -1.50 13.08
CA VAL A 364 17.68 -2.02 13.83
C VAL A 364 17.57 -1.38 15.20
N PHE A 365 16.35 -1.02 15.60
CA PHE A 365 16.03 -0.47 16.91
C PHE A 365 14.91 -1.30 17.52
N THR A 366 15.13 -1.81 18.74
CA THR A 366 14.21 -2.78 19.37
C THR A 366 13.85 -2.35 20.79
N THR A 367 12.59 -2.50 21.19
CA THR A 367 12.21 -2.33 22.60
C THR A 367 12.78 -3.45 23.47
N ASP A 368 12.82 -3.27 24.78
CA ASP A 368 12.84 -4.42 25.69
C ASP A 368 11.63 -5.33 25.41
N PRO A 369 11.72 -6.65 25.73
CA PRO A 369 10.56 -7.53 25.70
C PRO A 369 9.39 -6.92 26.48
N LEU A 370 8.25 -6.81 25.81
CA LEU A 370 7.07 -6.16 26.36
C LEU A 370 6.57 -6.90 27.60
N LYS A 371 6.28 -6.17 28.67
CA LYS A 371 5.75 -6.75 29.92
C LYS A 371 4.28 -7.14 29.81
N GLU A 372 3.56 -6.48 28.91
CA GLU A 372 2.16 -6.69 28.62
C GLU A 372 1.91 -6.52 27.13
N ASP A 373 0.77 -6.99 26.65
CA ASP A 373 0.38 -6.81 25.27
C ASP A 373 0.21 -5.31 24.95
N ILE A 374 0.78 -4.86 23.83
CA ILE A 374 0.56 -3.51 23.30
C ILE A 374 -0.13 -3.62 21.95
N GLU A 375 -1.27 -2.96 21.80
CA GLU A 375 -1.95 -2.85 20.51
C GLU A 375 -1.51 -1.59 19.77
N VAL A 376 -1.13 -1.76 18.50
CA VAL A 376 -0.85 -0.69 17.56
C VAL A 376 -1.80 -0.82 16.38
N THR A 377 -2.75 0.12 16.25
CA THR A 377 -3.76 0.14 15.18
C THR A 377 -3.93 1.55 14.62
N GLY A 378 -3.51 1.76 13.38
CA GLY A 378 -3.56 3.08 12.73
C GLY A 378 -2.47 3.27 11.68
N PRO A 379 -2.33 4.50 11.17
CA PRO A 379 -1.21 4.87 10.32
C PRO A 379 0.10 4.98 11.13
N ILE A 380 1.22 4.54 10.56
CA ILE A 380 2.55 4.51 11.14
C ILE A 380 3.46 5.49 10.39
N ARG A 381 4.26 6.27 11.14
CA ARG A 381 5.27 7.16 10.55
C ARG A 381 6.60 7.02 11.27
N ALA A 382 7.69 6.94 10.53
CA ALA A 382 9.02 7.14 11.07
C ALA A 382 9.47 8.57 10.77
N ARG A 383 9.92 9.29 11.79
CA ARG A 383 10.60 10.58 11.66
C ARG A 383 12.05 10.38 11.98
N ILE A 384 12.91 10.53 10.98
CA ILE A 384 14.35 10.34 11.13
C ILE A 384 15.08 11.63 10.82
N TRP A 385 16.13 11.89 11.58
CA TRP A 385 17.12 12.93 11.29
C TRP A 385 18.32 12.24 10.66
N ALA A 386 18.59 12.55 9.40
CA ALA A 386 19.63 11.86 8.65
C ALA A 386 20.40 12.81 7.74
N SER A 387 21.63 12.41 7.41
CA SER A 387 22.45 13.07 6.38
C SER A 387 23.02 12.02 5.44
N SER A 388 23.36 12.46 4.22
CA SER A 388 24.07 11.66 3.23
C SER A 388 25.26 12.45 2.70
N ASP A 389 26.31 11.78 2.24
CA ASP A 389 27.34 12.40 1.39
C ASP A 389 26.92 12.51 -0.09
N ALA A 390 25.77 11.93 -0.45
CA ALA A 390 25.13 12.09 -1.74
C ALA A 390 24.23 13.34 -1.81
N VAL A 391 23.93 13.78 -3.03
CA VAL A 391 22.99 14.90 -3.29
C VAL A 391 21.53 14.44 -3.34
N ASP A 392 21.30 13.13 -3.42
CA ASP A 392 19.99 12.48 -3.31
C ASP A 392 20.22 11.03 -2.91
N THR A 393 19.25 10.43 -2.22
CA THR A 393 19.26 9.03 -1.83
C THR A 393 17.85 8.62 -1.41
N ASP A 394 17.63 7.38 -1.03
CA ASP A 394 16.37 6.94 -0.43
C ASP A 394 16.57 6.61 1.06
N PHE A 395 15.51 6.77 1.85
CA PHE A 395 15.43 6.23 3.20
C PHE A 395 14.19 5.35 3.34
N THR A 396 14.35 4.19 3.94
CA THR A 396 13.30 3.21 4.21
C THR A 396 13.10 3.02 5.69
N ALA A 397 11.88 2.67 6.08
CA ALA A 397 11.56 2.22 7.42
C ALA A 397 10.60 1.04 7.36
N ALA A 398 10.82 0.00 8.17
CA ALA A 398 9.86 -1.09 8.33
C ALA A 398 9.60 -1.40 9.81
N LEU A 399 8.35 -1.74 10.12
CA LEU A 399 7.90 -2.17 11.44
C LEU A 399 7.76 -3.69 11.44
N THR A 400 8.38 -4.33 12.43
CA THR A 400 8.35 -5.79 12.63
C THR A 400 7.94 -6.14 14.05
N ASP A 401 7.19 -7.23 14.19
CA ASP A 401 6.93 -7.91 15.46
C ASP A 401 8.06 -8.94 15.69
N LEU A 402 8.94 -8.64 16.65
CA LEU A 402 10.03 -9.54 17.01
C LEU A 402 9.54 -10.54 18.06
N GLU A 403 9.49 -11.80 17.66
CA GLU A 403 9.04 -12.88 18.50
C GLU A 403 10.13 -13.39 19.46
N PRO A 404 9.75 -14.03 20.58
CA PRO A 404 10.69 -14.65 21.51
C PRO A 404 11.61 -15.72 20.88
N ASP A 405 11.21 -16.31 19.75
CA ASP A 405 12.01 -17.30 19.01
C ASP A 405 13.01 -16.66 18.02
N GLY A 406 13.02 -15.33 17.92
CA GLY A 406 13.94 -14.54 17.10
C GLY A 406 13.42 -14.17 15.72
N LYS A 407 12.22 -14.61 15.32
CA LYS A 407 11.62 -14.19 14.04
C LYS A 407 11.19 -12.73 14.11
N ALA A 408 11.53 -11.95 13.08
CA ALA A 408 11.14 -10.55 12.96
C ALA A 408 10.09 -10.40 11.85
N ILE A 409 8.82 -10.39 12.22
CA ILE A 409 7.72 -10.59 11.27
C ILE A 409 7.25 -9.24 10.75
N ALA A 410 7.35 -9.05 9.44
CA ALA A 410 6.97 -7.82 8.76
C ALA A 410 5.50 -7.46 8.98
N LEU A 411 5.24 -6.21 9.35
CA LEU A 411 3.89 -5.65 9.50
C LEU A 411 3.59 -4.61 8.41
N CYS A 412 4.41 -3.58 8.32
CA CYS A 412 4.29 -2.53 7.32
C CYS A 412 5.62 -1.81 7.10
N GLU A 413 5.76 -1.12 5.96
CA GLU A 413 6.99 -0.44 5.59
C GLU A 413 6.70 0.77 4.71
N GLY A 414 7.67 1.68 4.63
CA GLY A 414 7.62 2.87 3.81
C GLY A 414 8.98 3.19 3.19
N ILE A 415 8.95 4.06 2.18
CA ILE A 415 10.14 4.62 1.54
C ILE A 415 9.89 6.11 1.26
N LEU A 416 10.96 6.90 1.33
CA LEU A 416 10.98 8.29 0.90
C LEU A 416 12.26 8.52 0.11
N ARG A 417 12.14 9.07 -1.10
CA ARG A 417 13.29 9.61 -1.82
C ARG A 417 13.58 11.03 -1.36
N ALA A 418 14.83 11.29 -1.01
CA ALA A 418 15.21 12.49 -0.28
C ALA A 418 14.89 13.79 -1.02
N ARG A 419 14.98 13.80 -2.36
CA ARG A 419 14.55 14.96 -3.16
C ARG A 419 13.07 15.32 -2.98
N PHE A 420 12.23 14.37 -2.56
CA PHE A 420 10.80 14.55 -2.32
C PHE A 420 10.42 14.69 -0.84
N ARG A 421 11.38 14.96 0.04
CA ARG A 421 11.15 15.13 1.49
C ARG A 421 10.09 16.17 1.85
N ASN A 422 9.92 17.19 1.00
CA ASN A 422 8.97 18.29 1.18
C ASN A 422 7.69 18.14 0.32
N GLY A 423 7.45 16.96 -0.24
CA GLY A 423 6.34 16.67 -1.14
C GLY A 423 6.78 16.30 -2.55
N THR A 424 5.84 15.79 -3.34
CA THR A 424 6.09 15.23 -4.68
C THR A 424 6.03 16.23 -5.82
N ASP A 425 5.69 17.48 -5.52
CA ASP A 425 5.36 18.50 -6.52
C ASP A 425 6.56 19.37 -6.88
N ASN A 426 7.54 19.50 -5.97
CA ASN A 426 8.73 20.34 -6.15
C ASN A 426 9.94 19.62 -5.52
N PRO A 427 10.69 18.81 -6.29
CA PRO A 427 11.85 18.10 -5.77
C PRO A 427 13.02 19.05 -5.49
N GLU A 428 13.69 18.83 -4.37
CA GLU A 428 14.83 19.64 -3.91
C GLU A 428 16.00 18.72 -3.59
N MET A 429 17.17 18.89 -4.21
CA MET A 429 18.35 18.08 -3.85
C MET A 429 18.80 18.33 -2.40
N MET A 430 19.54 17.38 -1.85
CA MET A 430 20.25 17.52 -0.57
C MET A 430 21.59 18.22 -0.78
N THR A 431 22.04 18.93 0.24
CA THR A 431 23.44 19.33 0.41
C THR A 431 24.19 18.18 1.11
N PRO A 432 25.26 17.63 0.52
CA PRO A 432 26.06 16.59 1.17
C PRO A 432 26.52 16.99 2.57
N GLY A 433 26.27 16.11 3.56
CA GLY A 433 26.61 16.29 4.97
C GLY A 433 25.64 17.18 5.77
N GLU A 434 24.64 17.81 5.14
CA GLU A 434 23.59 18.53 5.85
C GLU A 434 22.59 17.54 6.47
N ILE A 435 22.12 17.85 7.68
CA ILE A 435 21.15 17.03 8.42
C ILE A 435 19.74 17.50 8.05
N TYR A 436 18.88 16.55 7.66
CA TYR A 436 17.48 16.81 7.32
C TYR A 436 16.55 15.95 8.18
N GLU A 437 15.36 16.46 8.48
CA GLU A 437 14.24 15.65 8.97
C GLU A 437 13.54 15.00 7.78
N PHE A 438 13.32 13.69 7.86
CA PHE A 438 12.57 12.89 6.89
C PHE A 438 11.39 12.23 7.58
N GLU A 439 10.18 12.46 7.07
CA GLU A 439 8.97 11.76 7.53
C GLU A 439 8.60 10.65 6.53
N ILE A 440 8.85 9.40 6.92
CA ILE A 440 8.56 8.22 6.11
C ILE A 440 7.17 7.70 6.49
N ASP A 441 6.21 7.82 5.56
CA ASP A 441 4.89 7.19 5.68
C ASP A 441 5.01 5.67 5.51
N MET A 442 4.83 4.93 6.60
CA MET A 442 4.90 3.47 6.65
C MET A 442 3.52 2.81 6.50
N TRP A 443 2.52 3.61 6.09
CA TRP A 443 1.14 3.20 5.82
C TRP A 443 0.40 2.75 7.08
N ASN A 444 -0.48 1.76 6.97
CA ASN A 444 -1.44 1.40 8.01
C ASN A 444 -1.23 -0.04 8.47
N THR A 445 -1.41 -0.31 9.76
CA THR A 445 -1.43 -1.67 10.31
C THR A 445 -2.38 -1.79 11.50
N SER A 446 -2.64 -3.04 11.93
CA SER A 446 -3.35 -3.37 13.17
C SER A 446 -2.76 -4.64 13.75
N ASN A 447 -1.95 -4.53 14.80
CA ASN A 447 -1.29 -5.65 15.46
C ASN A 447 -1.28 -5.49 16.98
N VAL A 448 -1.51 -6.59 17.68
CA VAL A 448 -1.20 -6.72 19.11
C VAL A 448 0.16 -7.41 19.24
N PHE A 449 1.17 -6.63 19.61
CA PHE A 449 2.45 -7.17 20.06
C PHE A 449 2.24 -7.84 21.41
N LYS A 450 2.51 -9.13 21.50
CA LYS A 450 2.24 -9.91 22.72
C LYS A 450 3.27 -9.64 23.80
N ALA A 451 2.88 -9.84 25.07
CA ALA A 451 3.85 -9.89 26.16
C ALA A 451 5.00 -10.87 25.82
N GLY A 452 6.24 -10.43 26.01
CA GLY A 452 7.46 -11.16 25.64
C GLY A 452 7.96 -10.90 24.21
N HIS A 453 7.13 -10.38 23.31
CA HIS A 453 7.58 -9.89 22.00
C HIS A 453 8.26 -8.52 22.15
N CYS A 454 8.93 -8.05 21.10
CA CYS A 454 9.43 -6.68 21.03
C CYS A 454 8.85 -5.95 19.81
N ILE A 455 8.69 -4.64 19.95
CA ILE A 455 8.48 -3.77 18.80
C ILE A 455 9.86 -3.48 18.21
N ARG A 456 10.04 -3.77 16.92
CA ARG A 456 11.29 -3.49 16.21
C ARG A 456 11.05 -2.66 14.96
N VAL A 457 11.88 -1.63 14.79
CA VAL A 457 11.95 -0.83 13.57
C VAL A 457 13.30 -1.02 12.92
N GLU A 458 13.31 -1.14 11.60
CA GLU A 458 14.52 -1.10 10.78
C GLU A 458 14.56 0.18 9.95
N ILE A 459 15.76 0.72 9.73
CA ILE A 459 16.05 1.86 8.86
C ILE A 459 17.14 1.46 7.86
N SER A 460 16.94 1.78 6.58
CA SER A 460 17.94 1.55 5.52
C SER A 460 17.76 2.60 4.41
N SER A 461 18.41 2.39 3.27
CA SER A 461 18.31 3.23 2.07
C SER A 461 17.88 2.47 0.82
N SER A 462 17.38 1.25 0.98
CA SER A 462 16.80 0.50 -0.14
C SER A 462 15.78 -0.54 0.33
N ASN A 463 14.91 -0.93 -0.60
CA ASN A 463 13.94 -2.01 -0.46
C ASN A 463 13.56 -2.47 -1.88
N PHE A 464 14.41 -3.31 -2.46
CA PHE A 464 14.43 -3.65 -3.89
C PHE A 464 14.11 -5.14 -4.11
N PRO A 465 13.30 -5.53 -5.11
CA PRO A 465 12.83 -4.73 -6.24
C PRO A 465 11.39 -4.21 -6.06
N ARG A 466 10.86 -4.12 -4.82
CA ARG A 466 9.58 -3.43 -4.61
C ARG A 466 9.66 -2.01 -5.17
N TYR A 467 10.75 -1.34 -4.83
CA TYR A 467 11.06 0.00 -5.26
C TYR A 467 12.27 0.00 -6.19
N ASN A 468 12.30 0.91 -7.17
CA ASN A 468 13.51 1.12 -7.96
C ASN A 468 14.62 1.70 -7.06
N ARG A 469 15.86 1.24 -7.24
CA ARG A 469 17.03 1.74 -6.50
C ARG A 469 17.35 3.20 -6.87
N ASN A 470 17.76 4.00 -5.89
CA ASN A 470 18.36 5.31 -6.12
C ASN A 470 19.85 5.12 -6.41
N LEU A 471 20.39 5.80 -7.43
CA LEU A 471 21.79 5.66 -7.79
C LEU A 471 22.70 6.69 -7.10
N ASN A 472 22.12 7.53 -6.23
CA ASN A 472 22.78 8.53 -5.38
C ASN A 472 23.45 9.71 -6.13
N THR A 473 23.07 9.94 -7.39
CA THR A 473 23.68 10.96 -8.26
C THR A 473 22.91 12.28 -8.33
N GLY A 474 21.60 12.24 -8.03
CA GLY A 474 20.67 13.33 -8.34
C GLY A 474 20.25 13.40 -9.82
N ASN A 475 20.74 12.52 -10.68
CA ASN A 475 20.35 12.49 -12.09
C ASN A 475 18.87 12.06 -12.25
N PRO A 476 18.28 12.28 -13.45
CA PRO A 476 16.99 11.70 -13.79
C PRO A 476 17.06 10.17 -13.77
N ILE A 477 16.26 9.55 -12.91
CA ILE A 477 16.29 8.11 -12.63
C ILE A 477 16.11 7.27 -13.88
N ALA A 478 15.24 7.72 -14.80
CA ALA A 478 14.91 7.01 -16.02
C ALA A 478 16.17 6.72 -16.86
N SER A 479 17.05 7.71 -17.01
CA SER A 479 18.20 7.67 -17.91
C SER A 479 19.55 7.49 -17.20
N ASP A 480 19.54 7.41 -15.86
CA ASP A 480 20.78 7.37 -15.11
C ASP A 480 21.46 6.00 -15.21
N THR A 481 22.78 6.04 -15.34
CA THR A 481 23.66 4.86 -15.42
C THR A 481 24.85 4.97 -14.49
N GLU A 482 25.07 6.14 -13.88
CA GLU A 482 26.15 6.33 -12.93
C GLU A 482 25.71 5.84 -11.55
N ILE A 483 26.48 4.95 -10.95
CA ILE A 483 26.24 4.45 -9.60
C ILE A 483 27.23 5.11 -8.65
N ARG A 484 26.72 5.68 -7.56
CA ARG A 484 27.53 6.14 -6.44
C ARG A 484 27.13 5.40 -5.17
N ILE A 485 28.13 4.96 -4.43
CA ILE A 485 27.94 4.52 -3.05
C ILE A 485 27.69 5.75 -2.19
N ALA A 486 26.71 5.69 -1.30
CA ALA A 486 26.38 6.77 -0.36
C ALA A 486 26.62 6.33 1.09
N ASN A 487 27.25 7.19 1.88
CA ASN A 487 27.44 7.00 3.31
C ASN A 487 26.36 7.77 4.06
N GLN A 488 25.50 7.02 4.73
CA GLN A 488 24.34 7.52 5.45
C GLN A 488 24.67 7.67 6.92
N LYS A 489 24.08 8.68 7.55
CA LYS A 489 24.18 8.90 8.99
C LYS A 489 22.79 9.12 9.57
N LEU A 490 22.50 8.44 10.68
CA LEU A 490 21.26 8.60 11.45
C LEU A 490 21.59 9.23 12.81
N PHE A 491 20.91 10.33 13.10
CA PHE A 491 21.09 11.13 14.31
C PHE A 491 19.96 10.86 15.30
N HIS A 492 20.28 10.80 16.59
CA HIS A 492 19.34 10.56 17.69
C HIS A 492 19.76 11.29 18.97
N ASP A 493 20.41 12.43 18.82
CA ASP A 493 20.75 13.32 19.93
C ASP A 493 19.52 14.17 20.38
N PRO A 494 19.63 14.96 21.47
CA PRO A 494 18.51 15.74 22.00
C PRO A 494 17.87 16.73 21.03
N ASP A 495 18.63 17.25 20.05
CA ASP A 495 18.14 18.18 19.03
C ASP A 495 17.58 17.42 17.80
N HIS A 496 18.04 16.18 17.58
CA HIS A 496 17.70 15.33 16.44
C HIS A 496 16.99 14.04 16.88
N GLN A 497 15.80 14.16 17.47
CA GLN A 497 15.10 13.04 18.11
C GLN A 497 14.42 12.08 17.11
N SER A 498 15.20 11.24 16.42
CA SER A 498 14.66 10.20 15.53
C SER A 498 13.74 9.25 16.28
N HIS A 499 12.54 9.00 15.75
CA HIS A 499 11.52 8.18 16.40
C HIS A 499 10.54 7.57 15.40
N VAL A 500 9.90 6.48 15.82
CA VAL A 500 8.66 5.99 15.18
C VAL A 500 7.46 6.48 16.00
N MET A 501 6.44 6.99 15.31
CA MET A 501 5.16 7.36 15.90
C MET A 501 4.19 6.19 15.76
N LEU A 502 3.82 5.59 16.88
CA LEU A 502 2.91 4.45 16.94
C LEU A 502 1.52 4.86 17.45
N PRO A 503 0.44 4.45 16.76
CA PRO A 503 -0.94 4.62 17.20
C PRO A 503 -1.30 3.54 18.23
N VAL A 504 -0.85 3.73 19.47
CA VAL A 504 -1.14 2.79 20.57
C VAL A 504 -2.62 2.87 20.93
N ILE A 505 -3.28 1.74 21.08
CA ILE A 505 -4.69 1.68 21.46
C ILE A 505 -4.81 1.29 22.94
N PRO A 506 -5.31 2.18 23.81
CA PRO A 506 -5.56 1.85 25.20
C PRO A 506 -6.66 0.78 25.27
N ARG A 507 -6.46 -0.19 26.17
CA ARG A 507 -7.39 -1.30 26.41
C ARG A 507 -8.53 -0.91 27.33
#